data_AF-A0AAW2S111-F1
#
_entry.id   AF-A0AAW2S111-F1
#
_cell.length_a   1.000
_cell.length_b   1.000
_cell.length_c   1.000
_cell.angle_alpha   90.00
_cell.angle_beta   90.00
_cell.angle_gamma   90.00
#
_symmetry.space_group_name_H-M   'P 1'
#
loop_
_entity.id
_entity.type
_entity.pdbx_description
1 polymer ?
#
loop_
_entity_poly.entity_id
_entity_poly.type
_entity_poly.pdbx_seq_one_letter_code
_entity_poly.pdbx_strand_id
1 'polypeptide(L)'
;MKNAKPTFVPPVAHFQFSKNQSPNTEFEKEHMKNVPYSNAIGSVMYLMVSTRPDIAYAVSCLSRYMSDAGLPYWEALKWLLRYLIGSVNTGIIFSKCAYGVKLVGGL
;
A
#
# COMPACT_ATOMS: atom_id res chain seq x y z
N MET A 1 -9.66 11.45 -2.27
CA MET A 1 -10.06 10.08 -2.70
C MET A 1 -11.32 9.62 -1.95
N LYS A 2 -12.50 10.22 -2.19
CA LYS A 2 -13.72 9.87 -1.43
C LYS A 2 -14.53 8.70 -2.02
N ASN A 3 -14.25 8.25 -3.25
CA ASN A 3 -15.05 7.27 -4.01
C ASN A 3 -14.22 6.10 -4.58
N ALA A 4 -13.10 5.73 -3.96
CA ALA A 4 -12.26 4.66 -4.49
C ALA A 4 -12.80 3.27 -4.11
N LYS A 5 -13.02 2.39 -5.10
CA LYS A 5 -13.52 1.02 -4.85
C LYS A 5 -12.49 0.25 -4.01
N PRO A 6 -12.88 -0.29 -2.84
CA PRO A 6 -11.97 -1.03 -1.97
C PRO A 6 -11.56 -2.35 -2.63
N THR A 7 -10.27 -2.68 -2.55
CA THR A 7 -9.72 -3.94 -3.04
C THR A 7 -9.43 -4.85 -1.85
N PHE A 8 -9.79 -6.12 -1.92
CA PHE A 8 -9.69 -7.06 -0.77
C PHE A 8 -8.31 -7.75 -0.65
N VAL A 9 -7.45 -7.62 -1.67
CA VAL A 9 -6.18 -8.33 -1.75
C VAL A 9 -5.03 -7.33 -1.65
N PRO A 10 -4.04 -7.54 -0.74
CA PRO A 10 -2.85 -6.70 -0.71
C PRO A 10 -2.06 -6.86 -2.02
N PRO A 11 -1.33 -5.82 -2.49
CA PRO A 11 -0.68 -5.76 -3.82
C PRO A 11 0.26 -6.93 -4.19
N VAL A 12 0.63 -7.74 -3.21
CA VAL A 12 1.77 -8.68 -3.22
C VAL A 12 1.69 -9.73 -4.32
N ALA A 13 0.50 -10.24 -4.65
CA ALA A 13 0.37 -11.35 -5.59
C ALA A 13 0.32 -10.94 -7.07
N HIS A 14 0.04 -9.67 -7.37
CA HIS A 14 -0.34 -9.24 -8.74
C HIS A 14 0.59 -8.19 -9.35
N PHE A 15 1.48 -7.55 -8.58
CA PHE A 15 2.47 -6.62 -9.11
C PHE A 15 3.89 -7.19 -8.99
N GLN A 16 4.42 -7.71 -10.11
CA GLN A 16 5.85 -7.98 -10.22
C GLN A 16 6.57 -6.69 -10.60
N PHE A 17 7.20 -6.05 -9.61
CA PHE A 17 8.02 -4.87 -9.83
C PHE A 17 9.39 -5.28 -10.39
N SER A 18 9.64 -4.96 -11.66
CA SER A 18 10.94 -5.19 -12.30
C SER A 18 11.75 -3.91 -12.38
N LYS A 19 13.08 -4.00 -12.21
CA LYS A 19 14.02 -2.87 -12.34
C LYS A 19 13.89 -2.12 -13.68
N ASN A 20 13.33 -2.75 -14.71
CA ASN A 20 13.17 -2.17 -16.05
C ASN A 20 11.99 -1.20 -16.17
N GLN A 21 11.19 -1.04 -15.10
CA GLN A 21 9.99 -0.18 -15.10
C GLN A 21 10.25 1.27 -14.64
N SER A 22 11.51 1.68 -14.57
CA SER A 22 11.88 3.08 -14.38
C SER A 22 11.37 3.94 -15.54
N PRO A 23 10.99 5.21 -15.31
CA PRO A 23 10.44 6.06 -16.36
C PRO A 23 11.52 6.32 -17.42
N ASN A 24 11.36 5.71 -18.58
CA ASN A 24 12.33 5.79 -19.68
C ASN A 24 12.02 6.94 -20.64
N THR A 25 10.80 7.50 -20.55
CA THR A 25 10.35 8.59 -21.42
C THR A 25 10.26 9.91 -20.66
N GLU A 26 10.67 11.02 -21.28
CA GLU A 26 10.60 12.37 -20.67
C GLU A 26 9.17 12.75 -20.23
N PHE A 27 8.14 12.32 -20.98
CA PHE A 27 6.74 12.50 -20.59
C PHE A 27 6.39 11.83 -19.26
N GLU A 28 6.90 10.63 -19.00
CA GLU A 28 6.64 9.92 -17.74
C GLU A 28 7.35 10.61 -16.57
N LYS A 29 8.58 11.10 -16.80
CA LYS A 29 9.34 11.85 -15.80
C LYS A 29 8.64 13.15 -15.43
N GLU A 30 8.14 13.89 -16.43
CA GLU A 30 7.41 15.14 -16.21
C GLU A 30 6.08 14.92 -15.49
N HIS A 31 5.36 13.84 -15.83
CA HIS A 31 4.15 13.45 -15.11
C HIS A 31 4.45 13.09 -13.65
N MET A 32 5.48 12.27 -13.42
CA MET A 32 5.87 11.82 -12.08
C MET A 32 6.44 12.94 -11.20
N LYS A 33 7.02 13.99 -11.79
CA LYS A 33 7.52 15.17 -11.06
C LYS A 33 6.42 15.89 -10.25
N ASN A 34 5.17 15.84 -10.74
CA ASN A 34 4.02 16.45 -10.07
C ASN A 34 3.35 15.51 -9.05
N VAL A 35 3.77 14.24 -8.99
CA VAL A 35 3.19 13.23 -8.10
C VAL A 35 3.96 13.21 -6.77
N PRO A 36 3.29 13.38 -5.61
CA PRO A 36 3.95 13.35 -4.30
C PRO A 36 4.23 11.90 -3.85
N TYR A 37 5.01 11.15 -4.63
CA TYR A 37 5.28 9.73 -4.40
C TYR A 37 5.96 9.49 -3.03
N SER A 38 7.02 10.27 -2.72
CA SER A 38 7.78 10.14 -1.47
C SER A 38 6.94 10.43 -0.23
N ASN A 39 6.05 11.41 -0.29
CA ASN A 39 5.16 11.73 0.82
C ASN A 39 4.11 10.62 1.04
N ALA A 40 3.59 10.06 -0.05
CA ALA A 40 2.63 8.98 0.02
C ALA A 40 3.25 7.70 0.60
N ILE A 41 4.44 7.29 0.14
CA ILE A 41 5.11 6.10 0.68
C ILE A 41 5.52 6.28 2.15
N GLY A 42 5.94 7.48 2.56
CA GLY A 42 6.23 7.79 3.96
C GLY A 42 4.99 7.65 4.86
N SER A 43 3.84 8.13 4.39
CA SER A 43 2.56 7.99 5.10
C SER A 43 2.16 6.51 5.25
N VAL A 44 2.33 5.72 4.18
CA VAL A 44 2.02 4.28 4.21
C VAL A 44 3.01 3.51 5.10
N MET A 45 4.27 3.92 5.14
CA MET A 45 5.28 3.33 6.01
C MET A 45 4.97 3.57 7.49
N TYR A 46 4.41 4.73 7.84
CA TYR A 46 3.91 4.97 9.19
C TYR A 46 2.78 4.00 9.59
N LEU A 47 1.82 3.75 8.69
CA LEU A 47 0.74 2.79 8.91
C LEU A 47 1.28 1.37 9.08
N MET A 48 2.26 1.00 8.26
CA MET A 48 2.94 -0.29 8.34
C MET A 48 3.53 -0.54 9.74
N VAL A 49 4.27 0.44 10.28
CA VAL A 49 4.91 0.31 11.61
C VAL A 49 3.87 0.33 12.74
N SER A 50 2.82 1.15 12.61
CA SER A 50 1.92 1.42 13.74
C SER A 50 0.79 0.40 13.91
N THR A 51 0.14 -0.01 12.81
CA THR A 51 -1.15 -0.73 12.88
C THR A 51 -1.28 -1.89 11.91
N ARG A 52 -0.46 -1.92 10.85
CA ARG A 52 -0.70 -2.70 9.64
C ARG A 52 0.58 -3.37 9.12
N PRO A 53 1.16 -4.35 9.85
CA PRO A 53 2.35 -5.06 9.38
C PRO A 53 2.06 -5.92 8.13
N ASP A 54 0.80 -6.18 7.80
CA ASP A 54 0.34 -6.93 6.62
C ASP A 54 0.79 -6.31 5.29
N ILE A 55 1.00 -4.98 5.26
CA ILE A 55 1.46 -4.27 4.06
C ILE A 55 2.99 -4.13 3.98
N ALA A 56 3.74 -4.66 4.95
CA ALA A 56 5.17 -4.41 5.07
C ALA A 56 5.97 -4.86 3.85
N TYR A 57 5.59 -5.99 3.26
CA TYR A 57 6.22 -6.48 2.03
C TYR A 57 6.01 -5.52 0.86
N ALA A 58 4.77 -5.06 0.64
CA ALA A 58 4.44 -4.14 -0.46
C ALA A 58 5.18 -2.80 -0.31
N VAL A 59 5.22 -2.24 0.91
CA VAL A 59 5.97 -1.01 1.20
C VAL A 59 7.45 -1.20 0.95
N SER A 60 8.03 -2.33 1.37
CA SER A 60 9.45 -2.65 1.17
C SER A 60 9.85 -2.77 -0.30
N CYS A 61 8.91 -3.17 -1.18
CA CYS A 61 9.14 -3.19 -2.62
C CYS A 61 9.06 -1.78 -3.23
N LEU A 62 8.05 -1.01 -2.84
CA LEU A 62 7.79 0.33 -3.38
C LEU A 62 8.79 1.39 -2.91
N SER A 63 9.33 1.24 -1.69
CA SER A 63 10.31 2.18 -1.12
C SER A 63 11.67 2.15 -1.82
N ARG A 64 12.03 1.02 -2.45
CA ARG A 64 13.29 0.86 -3.19
C ARG A 64 13.41 1.79 -4.38
N TYR A 65 12.29 2.22 -4.95
CA TYR A 65 12.22 3.06 -6.15
C TYR A 65 11.70 4.46 -5.84
N MET A 66 11.94 4.97 -4.62
CA MET A 66 11.51 6.33 -4.24
C MET A 66 12.17 7.43 -5.07
N SER A 67 13.43 7.24 -5.49
CA SER A 67 14.18 8.22 -6.28
C SER A 67 13.79 8.23 -7.76
N ASP A 68 13.45 7.07 -8.33
CA ASP A 68 13.16 6.88 -9.76
C ASP A 68 11.84 6.13 -9.97
N ALA A 69 10.78 6.60 -9.30
CA ALA A 69 9.47 5.98 -9.39
C ALA A 69 8.87 6.19 -10.79
N GLY A 70 8.61 5.09 -11.49
CA GLY A 70 7.81 5.08 -12.72
C GLY A 70 6.30 5.07 -12.45
N LEU A 71 5.51 5.31 -13.50
CA LEU A 71 4.04 5.19 -13.49
C LEU A 71 3.52 3.87 -12.88
N PRO A 72 4.04 2.67 -13.22
CA PRO A 72 3.53 1.41 -12.65
C PRO A 72 3.70 1.34 -11.12
N TYR A 73 4.74 1.94 -10.57
CA TYR A 73 4.96 2.02 -9.12
C TYR A 73 3.91 2.92 -8.45
N TRP A 74 3.57 4.04 -9.08
CA TRP A 74 2.51 4.91 -8.60
C TRP A 74 1.14 4.25 -8.63
N GLU A 75 0.85 3.46 -9.67
CA GLU A 75 -0.41 2.71 -9.77
C GLU A 75 -0.54 1.64 -8.70
N ALA A 76 0.54 0.93 -8.40
CA ALA A 76 0.57 0.00 -7.30
C ALA A 76 0.41 0.67 -5.94
N LEU A 77 1.03 1.85 -5.73
CA LEU A 77 0.83 2.62 -4.50
C LEU A 77 -0.62 3.08 -4.36
N LYS A 78 -1.27 3.54 -5.45
CA LYS A 78 -2.71 3.82 -5.46
C LYS A 78 -3.54 2.59 -5.12
N TRP A 79 -3.15 1.39 -5.58
CA TRP A 79 -3.81 0.14 -5.22
C TRP A 79 -3.65 -0.19 -3.74
N LEU A 80 -2.45 -0.04 -3.19
CA LEU A 80 -2.19 -0.23 -1.77
C LEU A 80 -3.05 0.70 -0.91
N LEU A 81 -3.18 1.97 -1.33
CA LEU A 81 -4.06 2.94 -0.68
C LEU A 81 -5.55 2.55 -0.77
N ARG A 82 -6.01 1.97 -1.89
CA ARG A 82 -7.38 1.42 -2.00
C ARG A 82 -7.61 0.24 -1.07
N TYR A 83 -6.63 -0.64 -0.95
CA TYR A 83 -6.67 -1.75 0.00
C TYR A 83 -6.76 -1.21 1.44
N LEU A 84 -5.93 -0.21 1.79
CA LEU A 84 -5.97 0.47 3.09
C LEU A 84 -7.36 1.04 3.40
N ILE A 85 -7.97 1.77 2.47
CA ILE A 85 -9.32 2.36 2.63
C ILE A 85 -10.39 1.26 2.83
N GLY A 86 -10.29 0.14 2.12
CA GLY A 86 -11.22 -0.98 2.25
C GLY A 86 -11.13 -1.72 3.58
N SER A 87 -10.00 -1.62 4.27
CA SER A 87 -9.69 -2.34 5.51
C SER A 87 -9.60 -1.41 6.72
N VAL A 88 -10.09 -0.17 6.62
CA VAL A 88 -10.12 0.78 7.75
C VAL A 88 -10.98 0.27 8.92
N ASN A 89 -12.05 -0.49 8.62
CA ASN A 89 -12.96 -1.03 9.63
C ASN A 89 -12.56 -2.42 10.14
N THR A 90 -11.49 -3.02 9.62
CA THR A 90 -10.98 -4.32 10.06
C THR A 90 -9.77 -4.09 10.97
N GLY A 91 -9.95 -4.32 12.27
CA GLY A 91 -8.91 -4.14 13.29
C GLY A 91 -8.77 -5.37 14.19
N ILE A 92 -7.60 -5.52 14.80
CA ILE A 92 -7.36 -6.57 15.79
C ILE A 92 -7.89 -6.08 17.14
N ILE A 93 -8.97 -6.67 17.64
CA ILE A 93 -9.53 -6.35 18.95
C ILE A 93 -8.79 -7.18 20.00
N PHE A 94 -7.86 -6.55 20.72
CA PHE A 94 -7.27 -7.14 21.92
C PHE A 94 -8.23 -6.99 23.10
N SER A 95 -9.21 -7.89 23.19
CA SER A 95 -10.05 -8.02 24.39
C SER A 95 -9.40 -9.01 25.36
N LYS A 96 -9.33 -8.67 26.65
CA LYS A 96 -8.83 -9.56 27.70
C LYS A 96 -9.90 -10.60 28.00
N CYS A 97 -9.88 -11.71 27.29
CA CYS A 97 -10.76 -12.84 27.57
C CYS A 97 -10.13 -13.73 28.65
N ALA A 98 -10.81 -13.92 29.78
CA ALA A 98 -10.38 -14.88 30.81
C ALA A 98 -10.43 -16.35 30.30
N TYR A 99 -11.04 -16.62 29.15
CA TYR A 99 -11.07 -17.95 28.52
C TYR A 99 -11.06 -17.85 26.99
N GLY A 100 -9.90 -18.07 26.38
CA GLY A 100 -9.76 -18.39 24.94
C GLY A 100 -9.94 -17.22 23.98
N VAL A 101 -8.94 -17.03 23.11
CA VAL A 101 -8.98 -16.07 22.00
C VAL A 101 -9.97 -16.60 20.95
N LYS A 102 -11.18 -16.04 20.88
CA LYS A 102 -12.13 -16.34 19.79
C LYS A 102 -11.87 -15.38 18.63
N LEU A 103 -11.41 -15.92 17.51
CA LEU A 103 -11.41 -15.22 16.23
C LEU A 103 -12.85 -15.16 15.73
N VAL A 104 -13.49 -13.99 15.88
CA VAL A 104 -14.80 -13.72 15.28
C VAL A 104 -14.55 -13.23 13.86
N GLY A 105 -14.51 -14.16 12.90
CA GLY A 105 -14.59 -13.86 11.48
C GLY A 105 -16.05 -13.74 11.08
N GLY A 106 -16.52 -12.52 10.82
CA GLY A 106 -17.84 -12.26 10.27
C GLY A 106 -17.80 -12.22 8.74
N LEU A 107 -18.47 -13.19 8.12
CA LEU A 107 -19.15 -13.11 6.82
C LEU A 107 -20.54 -13.70 7.02
#